data_AF-A0A4U7B421-F1
#
_entry.id   AF-A0A4U7B421-F1
#
_cell.length_a   1.000
_cell.length_b   1.000
_cell.length_c   1.000
_cell.angle_alpha   90.00
_cell.angle_beta   90.00
_cell.angle_gamma   90.00
#
_symmetry.space_group_name_H-M   'P 1'
#
loop_
_entity.id
_entity.type
_entity.pdbx_description
1 polymer ?
#
loop_
_entity_poly.entity_id
_entity_poly.type
_entity_poly.pdbx_seq_one_letter_code
_entity_poly.pdbx_strand_id
1 'polypeptide(L)'
;MNTICSACRSRLLARAAARLPKSRRVYSQGGLENILDPSPQDGLAANLDQAQQRKRPATRRLWPQGNTQPFDQHNGRRNTDSSNAGFQSRPTQTPRQKRPRDQNIPHNEAGSIQHELRTDGSIEALAERVNTSVGRYLERQNLRFIENAWGNVKARLSKVTDEEKRSPALGGIYDQFLFAFRSLRRASTTVEVWNTMIRNGTKPTRKTWNVMLKGCHIGREVDQMEEIWRRMNQSGVQPDEISWATRVHGLFKFDRVPAAFQALSDLTNNATKANTRGQLHQPPRPSLEILNGALSGAQHLGPETIGRILAWGRGQGIKMDVVTYNILINASLHSGKRQQVRQIMAHMAAQGIQPDGATFTVLLHALFQDGFLSNLSKEEQEKQAMAYIYNLEADGLTMDTRGYALLLDRLLKEHSNTEAAMSILNHMIKREVHPTPHMYTILITHYFTQSPPNIAAVEALWQRIQMAKNYVVDVILYDRLVEGFAKADEFGKMMFFLIRMSKEGKRPGWLALTEALKCTVRKGDMDRARELVRDVYKGEGKLKEGVRGRKGHDEFWELVDELGIQP
;
A
#
# COMPACT_ATOMS: atom_id res chain seq x y z
N MET A 1 -59.63 16.02 2.57
CA MET A 1 -59.24 16.01 1.14
C MET A 1 -58.05 15.08 0.99
N ASN A 2 -58.06 14.22 -0.05
CA ASN A 2 -56.96 13.38 -0.57
C ASN A 2 -56.01 12.75 0.49
N THR A 3 -56.10 11.48 0.89
CA THR A 3 -56.73 10.27 0.31
C THR A 3 -56.34 9.96 -1.14
N ILE A 4 -55.13 9.42 -1.33
CA ILE A 4 -54.77 8.62 -2.51
C ILE A 4 -54.69 7.13 -2.10
N CYS A 5 -55.18 6.25 -2.98
CA CYS A 5 -55.64 4.91 -2.62
C CYS A 5 -54.52 3.86 -2.48
N SER A 6 -54.75 2.87 -1.60
CA SER A 6 -53.90 1.68 -1.41
C SER A 6 -53.66 0.86 -2.70
N ALA A 7 -54.57 0.96 -3.68
CA ALA A 7 -54.47 0.31 -4.99
C ALA A 7 -53.26 0.75 -5.85
N CYS A 8 -52.58 1.86 -5.52
CA CYS A 8 -51.37 2.28 -6.22
C CYS A 8 -50.10 1.60 -5.68
N ARG A 9 -49.99 1.32 -4.37
CA ARG A 9 -48.80 0.63 -3.80
C ARG A 9 -48.71 -0.83 -4.26
N SER A 10 -49.84 -1.51 -4.40
CA SER A 10 -49.90 -2.91 -4.85
C SER A 10 -49.45 -3.11 -6.31
N ARG A 11 -49.59 -2.10 -7.19
CA ARG A 11 -49.17 -2.20 -8.61
C ARG A 11 -47.67 -1.98 -8.83
N LEU A 12 -46.98 -1.26 -7.94
CA LEU A 12 -45.51 -1.07 -8.02
C LEU A 12 -44.75 -2.31 -7.53
N LEU A 13 -45.21 -2.96 -6.47
CA LEU A 13 -44.59 -4.20 -5.96
C LEU A 13 -44.85 -5.41 -6.86
N ALA A 14 -45.96 -5.43 -7.61
CA ALA A 14 -46.34 -6.55 -8.47
C ALA A 14 -45.61 -6.65 -9.82
N ARG A 15 -44.68 -5.75 -10.15
CA ARG A 15 -43.99 -5.72 -11.48
C ARG A 15 -42.47 -5.89 -11.46
N ALA A 16 -41.81 -5.85 -10.30
CA ALA A 16 -40.37 -6.11 -10.18
C ALA A 16 -40.02 -7.59 -9.94
N ALA A 17 -40.97 -8.41 -9.47
CA ALA A 17 -40.74 -9.81 -9.12
C ALA A 17 -40.69 -10.79 -10.34
N ALA A 18 -40.67 -10.28 -11.56
CA ALA A 18 -40.99 -11.05 -12.77
C ALA A 18 -39.92 -10.99 -13.88
N ARG A 19 -38.63 -11.22 -13.54
CA ARG A 19 -37.58 -11.57 -14.52
C ARG A 19 -36.32 -12.25 -13.91
N LEU A 20 -36.53 -13.23 -13.02
CA LEU A 20 -35.46 -14.17 -12.65
C LEU A 20 -35.29 -15.26 -13.72
N PRO A 21 -34.11 -15.40 -14.36
CA PRO A 21 -33.83 -16.56 -15.19
C PRO A 21 -33.63 -17.79 -14.30
N LYS A 22 -34.58 -18.74 -14.34
CA LYS A 22 -34.39 -20.06 -13.72
C LYS A 22 -33.37 -20.86 -14.52
N SER A 23 -32.12 -20.88 -14.07
CA SER A 23 -31.16 -21.92 -14.46
C SER A 23 -30.48 -22.54 -13.23
N ARG A 24 -31.01 -23.68 -12.78
CA ARG A 24 -30.14 -24.69 -12.19
C ARG A 24 -29.13 -25.09 -13.28
N ARG A 25 -27.87 -24.67 -13.17
CA ARG A 25 -26.76 -25.34 -13.86
C ARG A 25 -26.01 -26.16 -12.82
N VAL A 26 -25.75 -27.42 -13.17
CA VAL A 26 -24.90 -28.32 -12.39
C VAL A 26 -23.49 -27.74 -12.37
N TYR A 27 -22.77 -27.90 -11.26
CA TYR A 27 -21.37 -27.50 -11.16
C TYR A 27 -20.52 -28.31 -12.15
N SER A 28 -20.21 -27.74 -13.31
CA SER A 28 -19.19 -28.25 -14.22
C SER A 28 -17.81 -27.84 -13.70
N GLN A 29 -17.04 -28.80 -13.19
CA GLN A 29 -15.61 -28.61 -12.96
C GLN A 29 -14.92 -28.48 -14.32
N GLY A 30 -14.45 -27.26 -14.65
CA GLY A 30 -13.75 -26.94 -15.89
C GLY A 30 -13.73 -25.44 -16.13
N GLY A 31 -12.54 -24.83 -16.09
CA GLY A 31 -12.36 -23.38 -16.27
C GLY A 31 -11.38 -22.67 -15.32
N LEU A 32 -10.64 -23.39 -14.46
CA LEU A 32 -9.75 -22.79 -13.45
C LEU A 32 -8.25 -23.12 -13.61
N GLU A 33 -7.83 -23.73 -14.72
CA GLU A 33 -6.42 -24.04 -14.99
C GLU A 33 -5.66 -22.77 -15.43
N ASN A 34 -6.06 -22.16 -16.54
CA ASN A 34 -5.28 -21.20 -17.33
C ASN A 34 -5.00 -19.81 -16.70
N ILE A 35 -5.34 -19.55 -15.44
CA ILE A 35 -5.09 -18.23 -14.82
C ILE A 35 -3.61 -18.09 -14.39
N LEU A 36 -2.89 -19.20 -14.18
CA LEU A 36 -1.60 -19.20 -13.47
C LEU A 36 -0.50 -20.08 -14.08
N ASP A 37 -0.84 -20.94 -15.04
CA ASP A 37 0.08 -21.80 -15.81
C ASP A 37 -0.57 -22.09 -17.19
N PRO A 38 0.05 -21.66 -18.31
CA PRO A 38 -0.43 -21.95 -19.65
C PRO A 38 0.63 -22.72 -20.48
N SER A 39 0.76 -24.02 -20.26
CA SER A 39 1.44 -24.90 -21.22
C SER A 39 0.57 -25.07 -22.49
N PRO A 40 1.13 -24.96 -23.72
CA PRO A 40 0.34 -25.09 -24.93
C PRO A 40 -0.08 -26.53 -25.20
N GLN A 41 -1.36 -26.75 -25.51
CA GLN A 41 -1.85 -27.97 -26.13
C GLN A 41 -2.75 -27.61 -27.32
N ASP A 42 -2.34 -28.06 -28.50
CA ASP A 42 -3.04 -27.78 -29.76
C ASP A 42 -4.35 -28.57 -29.88
N GLY A 43 -5.35 -27.95 -30.53
CA GLY A 43 -6.73 -28.45 -30.55
C GLY A 43 -7.50 -28.12 -31.83
N LEU A 44 -6.87 -28.26 -33.00
CA LEU A 44 -7.53 -28.11 -34.30
C LEU A 44 -7.28 -29.34 -35.19
N ALA A 45 -8.34 -30.11 -35.43
CA ALA A 45 -8.35 -31.23 -36.37
C ALA A 45 -9.70 -31.31 -37.09
N ALA A 46 -9.71 -31.03 -38.40
CA ALA A 46 -10.84 -31.31 -39.28
C ALA A 46 -10.39 -31.37 -40.76
N ASN A 47 -10.55 -32.54 -41.37
CA ASN A 47 -10.55 -32.85 -42.82
C ASN A 47 -9.23 -32.59 -43.59
N LEU A 48 -8.61 -33.58 -44.26
CA LEU A 48 -9.07 -34.32 -45.45
C LEU A 48 -9.29 -33.35 -46.64
N ASP A 49 -8.62 -33.49 -47.79
CA ASP A 49 -8.33 -34.75 -48.49
C ASP A 49 -7.20 -34.65 -49.55
N GLN A 50 -6.82 -35.81 -50.11
CA GLN A 50 -6.00 -36.11 -51.32
C GLN A 50 -4.61 -36.72 -51.12
N ALA A 51 -4.34 -37.77 -51.91
CA ALA A 51 -3.13 -38.59 -51.86
C ALA A 51 -2.60 -38.98 -53.25
N GLN A 52 -1.28 -38.91 -53.45
CA GLN A 52 -0.45 -39.69 -54.39
C GLN A 52 1.03 -39.31 -54.17
N GLN A 53 1.88 -40.10 -53.50
CA GLN A 53 2.57 -41.34 -53.90
C GLN A 53 3.74 -41.21 -54.91
N ARG A 54 4.86 -41.89 -54.59
CA ARG A 54 6.00 -42.34 -55.45
C ARG A 54 7.05 -41.24 -55.81
N LYS A 55 8.39 -41.46 -55.74
CA LYS A 55 9.27 -42.66 -55.59
C LYS A 55 10.61 -42.32 -54.86
N ARG A 56 11.14 -43.29 -54.09
CA ARG A 56 12.53 -43.86 -53.94
C ARG A 56 13.78 -43.13 -54.52
N PRO A 57 15.05 -43.44 -54.09
CA PRO A 57 15.56 -44.13 -52.87
C PRO A 57 16.90 -43.55 -52.25
N ALA A 58 17.49 -44.29 -51.31
CA ALA A 58 18.72 -44.07 -50.52
C ALA A 58 20.08 -43.89 -51.29
N THR A 59 21.19 -43.46 -50.67
CA THR A 59 22.12 -44.35 -49.90
C THR A 59 23.33 -43.64 -49.24
N ARG A 60 23.83 -44.20 -48.11
CA ARG A 60 25.22 -44.11 -47.53
C ARG A 60 25.68 -42.69 -47.10
N ARG A 61 26.62 -42.46 -46.16
CA ARG A 61 27.60 -43.22 -45.33
C ARG A 61 27.91 -42.33 -44.07
N LEU A 62 28.67 -42.64 -42.99
CA LEU A 62 29.44 -43.77 -42.43
C LEU A 62 29.62 -43.48 -40.90
N TRP A 63 29.84 -44.48 -40.03
CA TRP A 63 30.44 -44.36 -38.67
C TRP A 63 31.33 -45.59 -38.42
N PRO A 64 32.48 -45.48 -37.72
CA PRO A 64 33.25 -46.63 -37.24
C PRO A 64 33.00 -46.97 -35.75
N GLN A 65 33.24 -48.24 -35.38
CA GLN A 65 33.20 -48.83 -34.03
C GLN A 65 34.64 -48.89 -33.44
N GLY A 66 34.94 -49.28 -32.18
CA GLY A 66 34.14 -49.69 -31.01
C GLY A 66 34.83 -50.81 -30.18
N ASN A 67 34.24 -51.20 -29.03
CA ASN A 67 34.61 -52.35 -28.15
C ASN A 67 36.03 -52.28 -27.47
N THR A 68 36.40 -53.08 -26.46
CA THR A 68 35.83 -54.27 -25.76
C THR A 68 35.87 -54.17 -24.21
N GLN A 69 35.24 -55.13 -23.50
CA GLN A 69 35.40 -55.38 -22.04
C GLN A 69 36.50 -56.46 -21.77
N PRO A 70 36.53 -57.22 -20.63
CA PRO A 70 37.28 -56.92 -19.40
C PRO A 70 38.29 -58.04 -19.00
N PHE A 71 39.02 -57.92 -17.88
CA PHE A 71 39.28 -59.01 -16.88
C PHE A 71 40.05 -58.50 -15.62
N ASP A 72 40.65 -59.39 -14.81
CA ASP A 72 40.61 -59.39 -13.33
C ASP A 72 41.99 -59.26 -12.59
N GLN A 73 41.93 -59.14 -11.24
CA GLN A 73 42.89 -59.58 -10.20
C GLN A 73 44.22 -58.84 -9.81
N HIS A 74 44.21 -58.35 -8.55
CA HIS A 74 45.14 -58.64 -7.42
C HIS A 74 46.42 -57.80 -7.08
N ASN A 75 46.71 -57.80 -5.76
CA ASN A 75 47.86 -57.26 -4.98
C ASN A 75 48.06 -55.72 -4.90
N GLY A 76 48.45 -55.12 -3.76
CA GLY A 76 48.51 -55.63 -2.37
C GLY A 76 49.38 -54.81 -1.40
N ARG A 77 49.03 -54.79 -0.08
CA ARG A 77 49.79 -54.32 1.12
C ARG A 77 50.18 -52.81 1.15
N ARG A 78 49.87 -51.97 2.17
CA ARG A 78 49.99 -51.94 3.66
C ARG A 78 51.24 -51.19 4.17
N ASN A 79 51.05 -50.39 5.25
CA ASN A 79 52.03 -49.76 6.15
C ASN A 79 52.83 -48.54 5.59
N THR A 80 53.23 -47.50 6.36
CA THR A 80 53.03 -47.18 7.81
C THR A 80 53.16 -45.66 8.09
N ASP A 81 52.52 -45.22 9.17
CA ASP A 81 52.82 -44.11 10.11
C ASP A 81 53.64 -42.86 9.72
N SER A 82 53.07 -41.68 10.02
CA SER A 82 53.71 -40.61 10.81
C SER A 82 52.67 -39.55 11.24
N SER A 83 53.03 -38.65 12.17
CA SER A 83 52.08 -37.91 13.03
C SER A 83 52.17 -36.38 12.95
N ASN A 84 51.17 -35.72 13.57
CA ASN A 84 51.11 -34.29 13.95
C ASN A 84 51.15 -33.21 12.85
N ALA A 85 50.00 -32.57 12.61
CA ALA A 85 49.78 -31.16 12.99
C ALA A 85 48.28 -30.84 13.01
N GLY A 86 47.80 -30.13 14.04
CA GLY A 86 46.38 -29.81 14.19
C GLY A 86 45.96 -28.50 13.53
N PHE A 87 44.80 -28.48 12.87
CA PHE A 87 44.10 -27.26 12.48
C PHE A 87 42.65 -27.29 12.96
N GLN A 88 42.30 -26.39 13.88
CA GLN A 88 40.92 -26.17 14.29
C GLN A 88 40.17 -25.41 13.20
N SER A 89 39.03 -25.96 12.76
CA SER A 89 38.17 -25.32 11.76
C SER A 89 37.44 -24.10 12.36
N ARG A 90 37.54 -22.95 11.67
CA ARG A 90 36.79 -21.74 12.04
C ARG A 90 35.29 -21.94 11.78
N PRO A 91 34.39 -21.57 12.72
CA PRO A 91 32.97 -21.42 12.41
C PRO A 91 32.76 -20.36 11.33
N THR A 92 31.86 -20.64 10.38
CA THR A 92 31.50 -19.70 9.30
C THR A 92 30.74 -18.50 9.86
N GLN A 93 31.21 -17.29 9.55
CA GLN A 93 30.54 -16.06 9.98
C GLN A 93 29.27 -15.83 9.16
N THR A 94 28.14 -15.60 9.83
CA THR A 94 26.90 -15.16 9.19
C THR A 94 27.03 -13.73 8.66
N PRO A 95 26.33 -13.35 7.56
CA PRO A 95 26.50 -12.04 6.96
C PRO A 95 26.07 -10.90 7.90
N ARG A 96 27.02 -10.02 8.27
CA ARG A 96 26.70 -8.77 8.98
C ARG A 96 25.83 -7.88 8.08
N GLN A 97 24.57 -7.68 8.46
CA GLN A 97 23.70 -6.69 7.84
C GLN A 97 24.34 -5.29 7.93
N LYS A 98 24.36 -4.56 6.82
CA LYS A 98 24.90 -3.19 6.78
C LYS A 98 24.02 -2.28 7.64
N ARG A 99 24.64 -1.44 8.47
CA ARG A 99 23.92 -0.38 9.20
C ARG A 99 23.30 0.61 8.20
N PRO A 100 22.11 1.18 8.47
CA PRO A 100 21.62 2.36 7.76
C PRO A 100 22.64 3.50 7.85
N ARG A 101 22.69 4.37 6.83
CA ARG A 101 23.47 5.62 6.89
C ARG A 101 22.70 6.64 7.72
N ASP A 102 23.39 7.32 8.63
CA ASP A 102 22.84 8.46 9.37
C ASP A 102 22.43 9.57 8.39
N GLN A 103 21.14 9.91 8.35
CA GLN A 103 20.64 11.06 7.59
C GLN A 103 20.75 12.32 8.47
N ASN A 104 21.82 13.09 8.27
CA ASN A 104 22.06 14.31 9.03
C ASN A 104 20.92 15.33 8.87
N ILE A 105 20.54 15.91 10.00
CA ILE A 105 19.73 17.13 10.07
C ILE A 105 20.67 18.31 9.76
N PRO A 106 20.27 19.34 8.99
CA PRO A 106 21.06 20.57 8.86
C PRO A 106 21.40 21.15 10.23
N HIS A 107 22.66 21.49 10.48
CA HIS A 107 23.13 21.89 11.82
C HIS A 107 22.34 23.07 12.42
N ASN A 108 21.79 23.96 11.59
CA ASN A 108 20.99 25.10 12.04
C ASN A 108 19.63 24.68 12.61
N GLU A 109 18.89 23.76 11.97
CA GLU A 109 17.64 23.20 12.52
C GLU A 109 17.89 22.45 13.84
N ALA A 110 18.98 21.68 13.88
CA ALA A 110 19.42 20.94 15.05
C ALA A 110 19.70 21.86 16.25
N GLY A 111 20.26 23.05 16.02
CA GLY A 111 20.49 24.07 17.04
C GLY A 111 19.19 24.70 17.55
N SER A 112 18.31 25.14 16.65
CA SER A 112 17.05 25.80 17.01
C SER A 112 16.17 24.92 17.90
N ILE A 113 15.93 23.67 17.48
CA ILE A 113 15.06 22.73 18.22
C ILE A 113 15.64 22.40 19.60
N GLN A 114 16.98 22.31 19.73
CA GLN A 114 17.62 22.11 21.04
C GLN A 114 17.52 23.33 21.97
N HIS A 115 17.42 24.54 21.42
CA HIS A 115 17.16 25.76 22.19
C HIS A 115 15.68 25.86 22.59
N GLU A 116 14.75 25.57 21.66
CA GLU A 116 13.30 25.54 21.89
C GLU A 116 12.87 24.51 22.95
N LEU A 117 13.60 23.41 23.10
CA LEU A 117 13.38 22.40 24.17
C LEU A 117 13.97 22.81 25.52
N ARG A 118 14.62 23.99 25.63
CA ARG A 118 15.15 24.57 26.88
C ARG A 118 14.39 25.80 27.35
N THR A 119 13.62 26.46 26.49
CA THR A 119 12.90 27.70 26.85
C THR A 119 11.79 27.44 27.85
N ASP A 120 11.79 28.20 28.95
CA ASP A 120 10.73 28.19 29.94
C ASP A 120 9.41 28.69 29.32
N GLY A 121 8.35 27.94 29.57
CA GLY A 121 6.99 28.13 29.05
C GLY A 121 6.07 27.05 29.62
N SER A 122 4.80 27.02 29.21
CA SER A 122 3.82 26.06 29.75
C SER A 122 4.16 24.59 29.40
N ILE A 123 3.71 23.68 30.27
CA ILE A 123 3.94 22.24 30.11
C ILE A 123 3.22 21.67 28.88
N GLU A 124 2.11 22.29 28.46
CA GLU A 124 1.38 22.01 27.22
C GLU A 124 2.22 22.35 25.98
N ALA A 125 2.78 23.56 25.94
CA ALA A 125 3.63 23.98 24.84
C ALA A 125 4.93 23.15 24.78
N LEU A 126 5.46 22.72 25.93
CA LEU A 126 6.59 21.78 25.97
C LEU A 126 6.18 20.40 25.42
N ALA A 127 5.00 19.90 25.76
CA ALA A 127 4.50 18.62 25.26
C ALA A 127 4.33 18.59 23.73
N GLU A 128 3.83 19.67 23.13
CA GLU A 128 3.72 19.80 21.67
C GLU A 128 5.10 19.79 20.97
N ARG A 129 6.07 20.56 21.50
CA ARG A 129 7.44 20.59 20.99
C ARG A 129 8.14 19.24 21.15
N VAL A 130 7.95 18.56 22.28
CA VAL A 130 8.46 17.20 22.54
C VAL A 130 7.84 16.19 21.57
N ASN A 131 6.52 16.19 21.39
CA ASN A 131 5.83 15.28 20.48
C ASN A 131 6.39 15.42 19.05
N THR A 132 6.46 16.66 18.56
CA THR A 132 6.92 17.00 17.21
C THR A 132 8.39 16.67 16.97
N SER A 133 9.28 17.01 17.91
CA SER A 133 10.72 16.77 17.78
C SER A 133 11.09 15.28 17.95
N VAL A 134 10.61 14.64 19.02
CA VAL A 134 10.91 13.23 19.30
C VAL A 134 10.30 12.31 18.24
N GLY A 135 9.12 12.62 17.71
CA GLY A 135 8.53 11.90 16.57
C GLY A 135 9.45 11.93 15.34
N ARG A 136 9.83 13.13 14.89
CA ARG A 136 10.73 13.35 13.74
C ARG A 136 12.11 12.69 13.91
N TYR A 137 12.64 12.65 15.13
CA TYR A 137 13.91 11.97 15.41
C TYR A 137 13.76 10.44 15.51
N LEU A 138 12.62 9.93 15.96
CA LEU A 138 12.35 8.49 16.05
C LEU A 138 12.14 7.87 14.65
N GLU A 139 11.48 8.58 13.74
CA GLU A 139 11.39 8.21 12.31
C GLU A 139 12.77 8.02 11.68
N ARG A 140 13.72 8.91 12.03
CA ARG A 140 15.13 8.86 11.59
C ARG A 140 16.02 7.97 12.49
N GLN A 141 15.45 7.25 13.46
CA GLN A 141 16.12 6.41 14.46
C GLN A 141 17.28 7.11 15.22
N ASN A 142 17.26 8.44 15.32
CA ASN A 142 18.40 9.23 15.76
C ASN A 142 18.50 9.31 17.30
N LEU A 143 19.04 8.24 17.88
CA LEU A 143 19.20 8.07 19.32
C LEU A 143 19.89 9.25 20.02
N ARG A 144 20.98 9.79 19.46
CA ARG A 144 21.75 10.89 20.08
C ARG A 144 20.90 12.13 20.31
N PHE A 145 20.04 12.47 19.35
CA PHE A 145 19.15 13.63 19.47
C PHE A 145 18.02 13.40 20.48
N ILE A 146 17.53 12.16 20.62
CA ILE A 146 16.51 11.80 21.61
C ILE A 146 17.10 11.76 23.03
N GLU A 147 18.34 11.29 23.20
CA GLU A 147 19.07 11.35 24.48
C GLU A 147 19.37 12.80 24.89
N ASN A 148 19.80 13.66 23.96
CA ASN A 148 19.99 15.09 24.21
C ASN A 148 18.67 15.81 24.53
N ALA A 149 17.59 15.51 23.81
CA ALA A 149 16.26 16.06 24.06
C ALA A 149 15.74 15.65 25.46
N TRP A 150 15.93 14.39 25.85
CA TRP A 150 15.61 13.96 27.22
C TRP A 150 16.45 14.69 28.26
N GLY A 151 17.76 14.86 28.04
CA GLY A 151 18.64 15.61 28.95
C GLY A 151 18.17 17.05 29.18
N ASN A 152 17.81 17.77 28.10
CA ASN A 152 17.25 19.12 28.18
C ASN A 152 15.90 19.13 28.91
N VAL A 153 14.96 18.28 28.50
CA VAL A 153 13.59 18.23 29.06
C VAL A 153 13.63 17.83 30.53
N LYS A 154 14.45 16.86 30.93
CA LYS A 154 14.65 16.42 32.33
C LYS A 154 15.08 17.57 33.25
N ALA A 155 15.86 18.54 32.75
CA ALA A 155 16.30 19.71 33.52
C ALA A 155 15.19 20.77 33.72
N ARG A 156 14.15 20.78 32.88
CA ARG A 156 12.89 21.51 33.12
C ARG A 156 11.92 20.70 33.98
N LEU A 157 11.88 19.37 33.79
CA LEU A 157 11.01 18.46 34.55
C LEU A 157 11.37 18.35 36.04
N SER A 158 12.56 18.78 36.48
CA SER A 158 12.90 18.93 37.90
C SER A 158 12.36 20.21 38.56
N LYS A 159 11.84 21.16 37.77
CA LYS A 159 11.31 22.46 38.24
C LYS A 159 9.78 22.57 38.16
N VAL A 160 9.08 21.45 37.99
CA VAL A 160 7.64 21.41 37.68
C VAL A 160 6.80 21.80 38.90
N THR A 161 5.87 22.74 38.73
CA THR A 161 5.01 23.24 39.82
C THR A 161 3.95 22.22 40.24
N ASP A 162 3.37 22.35 41.44
CA ASP A 162 2.28 21.46 41.89
C ASP A 162 0.96 21.63 41.12
N GLU A 163 0.86 22.65 40.27
CA GLU A 163 -0.19 22.83 39.28
C GLU A 163 0.15 22.09 37.98
N GLU A 164 1.35 22.28 37.44
CA GLU A 164 1.83 21.54 36.26
C GLU A 164 1.83 20.02 36.48
N LYS A 165 2.08 19.54 37.70
CA LYS A 165 1.97 18.11 38.10
C LYS A 165 0.57 17.52 37.89
N ARG A 166 -0.46 18.36 37.78
CA ARG A 166 -1.86 17.96 37.54
C ARG A 166 -2.22 17.98 36.05
N SER A 167 -1.41 18.59 35.19
CA SER A 167 -1.69 18.66 33.75
C SER A 167 -1.51 17.29 33.08
N PRO A 168 -2.46 16.86 32.23
CA PRO A 168 -2.29 15.65 31.42
C PRO A 168 -1.16 15.77 30.38
N ALA A 169 -0.73 16.99 30.03
CA ALA A 169 0.38 17.22 29.09
C ALA A 169 1.71 16.69 29.65
N LEU A 170 1.92 16.78 30.96
CA LEU A 170 3.08 16.22 31.66
C LEU A 170 3.18 14.69 31.45
N GLY A 171 2.06 13.98 31.57
CA GLY A 171 1.98 12.54 31.25
C GLY A 171 2.30 12.26 29.78
N GLY A 172 1.82 13.12 28.87
CA GLY A 172 2.14 13.04 27.44
C GLY A 172 3.63 13.13 27.11
N ILE A 173 4.39 13.95 27.84
CA ILE A 173 5.85 14.05 27.69
C ILE A 173 6.53 12.73 28.06
N TYR A 174 6.20 12.13 29.22
CA TYR A 174 6.77 10.86 29.62
C TYR A 174 6.37 9.72 28.67
N ASP A 175 5.10 9.65 28.26
CA ASP A 175 4.63 8.65 27.29
C ASP A 175 5.48 8.66 26.01
N GLN A 176 5.81 9.85 25.49
CA GLN A 176 6.58 10.00 24.25
C GLN A 176 8.05 9.56 24.41
N PHE A 177 8.70 9.92 25.53
CA PHE A 177 10.08 9.47 25.79
C PHE A 177 10.15 7.97 26.12
N LEU A 178 9.19 7.43 26.88
CA LEU A 178 9.05 5.99 27.12
C LEU A 178 8.88 5.23 25.79
N PHE A 179 8.01 5.72 24.90
CA PHE A 179 7.82 5.15 23.57
C PHE A 179 9.12 5.13 22.75
N ALA A 180 9.82 6.26 22.68
CA ALA A 180 11.03 6.41 21.87
C ALA A 180 12.19 5.57 22.40
N PHE A 181 12.50 5.63 23.70
CA PHE A 181 13.58 4.85 24.29
C PHE A 181 13.31 3.34 24.26
N ARG A 182 12.06 2.91 24.44
CA ARG A 182 11.69 1.50 24.31
C ARG A 182 11.82 1.02 22.86
N SER A 183 11.34 1.80 21.90
CA SER A 183 11.48 1.50 20.46
C SER A 183 12.96 1.38 20.04
N LEU A 184 13.86 2.15 20.68
CA LEU A 184 15.30 2.13 20.46
C LEU A 184 16.08 1.19 21.42
N ARG A 185 15.38 0.28 22.14
CA ARG A 185 15.97 -0.72 23.07
C ARG A 185 16.81 -0.14 24.21
N ARG A 186 16.59 1.12 24.61
CA ARG A 186 17.34 1.81 25.69
C ARG A 186 16.72 1.51 27.05
N ALA A 187 16.87 0.26 27.50
CA ALA A 187 16.24 -0.22 28.73
C ALA A 187 16.58 0.61 29.98
N SER A 188 17.85 1.02 30.15
CA SER A 188 18.30 1.87 31.26
C SER A 188 17.60 3.24 31.26
N THR A 189 17.65 3.96 30.13
CA THR A 189 17.01 5.28 29.99
C THR A 189 15.48 5.18 30.11
N THR A 190 14.87 4.08 29.66
CA THR A 190 13.43 3.83 29.83
C THR A 190 13.05 3.72 31.31
N VAL A 191 13.87 3.02 32.12
CA VAL A 191 13.69 2.95 33.59
C VAL A 191 13.96 4.29 34.25
N GLU A 192 14.90 5.08 33.75
CA GLU A 192 15.15 6.45 34.23
C GLU A 192 13.94 7.36 34.02
N VAL A 193 13.38 7.40 32.80
CA VAL A 193 12.17 8.17 32.47
C VAL A 193 11.00 7.75 33.35
N TRP A 194 10.79 6.44 33.51
CA TRP A 194 9.75 5.88 34.37
C TRP A 194 9.91 6.34 35.83
N ASN A 195 11.13 6.25 36.38
CA ASN A 195 11.40 6.66 37.75
C ASN A 195 11.25 8.18 37.94
N THR A 196 11.58 9.00 36.94
CA THR A 196 11.33 10.45 36.96
C THR A 196 9.83 10.77 36.93
N MET A 197 9.05 10.07 36.09
CA MET A 197 7.58 10.19 36.04
C MET A 197 6.94 9.94 37.41
N ILE A 198 7.32 8.84 38.08
CA ILE A 198 6.80 8.49 39.41
C ILE A 198 7.22 9.51 40.48
N ARG A 199 8.49 9.95 40.49
CA ARG A 199 9.01 10.96 41.44
C ARG A 199 8.27 12.30 41.31
N ASN A 200 7.90 12.68 40.09
CA ASN A 200 7.14 13.90 39.80
C ASN A 200 5.61 13.72 40.00
N GLY A 201 5.17 12.65 40.68
CA GLY A 201 3.78 12.42 41.06
C GLY A 201 2.87 11.91 39.92
N THR A 202 3.40 11.78 38.71
CA THR A 202 2.62 11.33 37.54
C THR A 202 2.43 9.82 37.61
N LYS A 203 1.16 9.37 37.70
CA LYS A 203 0.82 7.94 37.77
C LYS A 203 0.78 7.33 36.36
N PRO A 204 1.28 6.10 36.15
CA PRO A 204 1.19 5.43 34.86
C PRO A 204 -0.28 5.21 34.46
N THR A 205 -0.64 5.63 33.25
CA THR A 205 -1.99 5.46 32.72
C THR A 205 -2.07 4.23 31.79
N ARG A 206 -3.28 3.87 31.36
CA ARG A 206 -3.48 2.85 30.32
C ARG A 206 -2.76 3.20 29.01
N LYS A 207 -2.70 4.50 28.66
CA LYS A 207 -1.90 5.02 27.54
C LYS A 207 -0.40 4.78 27.75
N THR A 208 0.10 5.04 28.95
CA THR A 208 1.51 4.83 29.34
C THR A 208 1.95 3.37 29.21
N TRP A 209 1.08 2.42 29.57
CA TRP A 209 1.33 0.99 29.33
C TRP A 209 1.25 0.63 27.83
N ASN A 210 0.27 1.17 27.09
CA ASN A 210 0.13 0.90 25.66
C ASN A 210 1.32 1.42 24.83
N VAL A 211 1.88 2.59 25.15
CA VAL A 211 3.10 3.08 24.46
C VAL A 211 4.33 2.25 24.81
N MET A 212 4.44 1.71 26.03
CA MET A 212 5.50 0.78 26.41
C MET A 212 5.38 -0.55 25.66
N LEU A 213 4.19 -1.15 25.55
CA LEU A 213 3.94 -2.35 24.76
C LEU A 213 4.26 -2.12 23.27
N LYS A 214 3.77 -1.01 22.69
CA LYS A 214 4.04 -0.62 21.29
C LYS A 214 5.54 -0.40 21.05
N GLY A 215 6.24 0.19 22.02
CA GLY A 215 7.69 0.36 22.00
C GLY A 215 8.45 -0.97 22.01
N CYS A 216 8.10 -1.92 22.88
CA CYS A 216 8.68 -3.27 22.87
C CYS A 216 8.44 -3.99 21.52
N HIS A 217 7.23 -3.84 20.96
CA HIS A 217 6.88 -4.39 19.65
C HIS A 217 7.74 -3.79 18.51
N ILE A 218 7.93 -2.46 18.46
CA ILE A 218 8.82 -1.82 17.47
C ILE A 218 10.28 -2.26 17.69
N GLY A 219 10.71 -2.31 18.95
CA GLY A 219 12.02 -2.82 19.35
C GLY A 219 12.24 -4.31 19.04
N ARG A 220 11.19 -5.08 18.72
CA ARG A 220 11.21 -6.57 18.61
C ARG A 220 11.67 -7.27 19.89
N GLU A 221 11.30 -6.72 21.05
CA GLU A 221 11.70 -7.17 22.39
C GLU A 221 10.55 -7.95 23.06
N VAL A 222 10.31 -9.19 22.61
CA VAL A 222 9.09 -9.94 22.95
C VAL A 222 9.00 -10.33 24.42
N ASP A 223 10.10 -10.78 25.01
CA ASP A 223 10.14 -11.19 26.42
C ASP A 223 9.90 -10.00 27.35
N GLN A 224 10.38 -8.82 26.94
CA GLN A 224 10.17 -7.56 27.63
C GLN A 224 8.77 -6.98 27.38
N MET A 225 8.11 -7.31 26.25
CA MET A 225 6.70 -7.02 26.03
C MET A 225 5.81 -7.79 27.02
N GLU A 226 6.07 -9.09 27.22
CA GLU A 226 5.34 -9.92 28.19
C GLU A 226 5.63 -9.52 29.65
N GLU A 227 6.86 -9.09 29.97
CA GLU A 227 7.18 -8.51 31.29
C GLU A 227 6.46 -7.18 31.54
N ILE A 228 6.34 -6.31 30.53
CA ILE A 228 5.54 -5.08 30.63
C ILE A 228 4.05 -5.41 30.77
N TRP A 229 3.54 -6.41 30.04
CA TRP A 229 2.17 -6.92 30.20
C TRP A 229 1.89 -7.43 31.62
N ARG A 230 2.81 -8.21 32.18
CA ARG A 230 2.73 -8.72 33.57
C ARG A 230 2.67 -7.58 34.58
N ARG A 231 3.51 -6.54 34.40
CA ARG A 231 3.51 -5.33 35.26
C ARG A 231 2.23 -4.50 35.13
N MET A 232 1.69 -4.36 33.92
CA MET A 232 0.42 -3.66 33.68
C MET A 232 -0.70 -4.28 34.52
N ASN A 233 -0.89 -5.60 34.40
CA ASN A 233 -1.91 -6.32 35.18
C ASN A 233 -1.67 -6.23 36.69
N GLN A 234 -0.41 -6.32 37.16
CA GLN A 234 -0.08 -6.14 38.58
C GLN A 234 -0.31 -4.71 39.11
N SER A 235 -0.31 -3.69 38.25
CA SER A 235 -0.62 -2.31 38.63
C SER A 235 -2.11 -2.03 38.84
N GLY A 236 -2.99 -3.00 38.57
CA GLY A 236 -4.45 -2.84 38.60
C GLY A 236 -5.02 -2.07 37.39
N VAL A 237 -4.18 -1.50 36.52
CA VAL A 237 -4.62 -0.84 35.29
C VAL A 237 -5.08 -1.90 34.28
N GLN A 238 -6.39 -1.96 34.03
CA GLN A 238 -6.99 -2.93 33.11
C GLN A 238 -6.52 -2.70 31.66
N PRO A 239 -6.02 -3.73 30.96
CA PRO A 239 -5.71 -3.68 29.53
C PRO A 239 -6.94 -3.37 28.68
N ASP A 240 -6.79 -2.52 27.66
CA ASP A 240 -7.81 -2.27 26.65
C ASP A 240 -7.57 -3.08 25.37
N GLU A 241 -8.49 -2.94 24.40
CA GLU A 241 -8.42 -3.57 23.09
C GLU A 241 -7.09 -3.29 22.37
N ILE A 242 -6.53 -2.07 22.51
CA ILE A 242 -5.23 -1.69 21.95
C ILE A 242 -4.10 -2.45 22.67
N SER A 243 -4.16 -2.60 23.99
CA SER A 243 -3.21 -3.42 24.76
C SER A 243 -3.18 -4.87 24.24
N TRP A 244 -4.36 -5.49 24.08
CA TRP A 244 -4.48 -6.88 23.62
C TRP A 244 -4.09 -7.05 22.16
N ALA A 245 -4.56 -6.19 21.25
CA ALA A 245 -4.20 -6.24 19.84
C ALA A 245 -2.68 -6.10 19.65
N THR A 246 -2.04 -5.19 20.40
CA THR A 246 -0.57 -5.02 20.38
C THR A 246 0.17 -6.28 20.86
N ARG A 247 -0.27 -6.87 21.99
CA ARG A 247 0.32 -8.12 22.53
C ARG A 247 0.17 -9.28 21.55
N VAL A 248 -1.05 -9.54 21.08
CA VAL A 248 -1.38 -10.66 20.20
C VAL A 248 -0.66 -10.54 18.85
N HIS A 249 -0.69 -9.36 18.22
CA HIS A 249 0.06 -9.08 16.99
C HIS A 249 1.56 -9.33 17.19
N GLY A 250 2.16 -8.83 18.28
CA GLY A 250 3.57 -9.04 18.59
C GLY A 250 3.95 -10.50 18.83
N LEU A 251 3.13 -11.27 19.56
CA LEU A 251 3.41 -12.67 19.84
C LEU A 251 3.37 -13.55 18.58
N PHE A 252 2.45 -13.30 17.64
CA PHE A 252 2.48 -13.98 16.32
C PHE A 252 3.65 -13.49 15.45
N LYS A 253 3.89 -12.17 15.40
CA LYS A 253 4.91 -11.54 14.55
C LYS A 253 6.35 -11.94 14.88
N PHE A 254 6.59 -12.42 16.10
CA PHE A 254 7.89 -12.86 16.59
C PHE A 254 7.87 -14.33 17.03
N ASP A 255 7.06 -15.15 16.35
CA ASP A 255 7.05 -16.62 16.39
C ASP A 255 6.74 -17.28 17.76
N ARG A 256 6.21 -16.53 18.73
CA ARG A 256 5.79 -17.04 20.05
C ARG A 256 4.37 -17.63 19.98
N VAL A 257 4.10 -18.44 18.95
CA VAL A 257 2.77 -18.96 18.59
C VAL A 257 2.02 -19.63 19.75
N PRO A 258 2.63 -20.45 20.63
CA PRO A 258 1.91 -21.02 21.78
C PRO A 258 1.42 -19.95 22.77
N ALA A 259 2.27 -18.94 23.07
CA ALA A 259 1.91 -17.82 23.93
C ALA A 259 0.88 -16.90 23.27
N ALA A 260 0.90 -16.75 21.94
CA ALA A 260 -0.11 -16.02 21.19
C ALA A 260 -1.51 -16.66 21.34
N PHE A 261 -1.61 -17.98 21.20
CA PHE A 261 -2.87 -18.70 21.45
C PHE A 261 -3.27 -18.71 22.93
N GLN A 262 -2.31 -18.73 23.86
CA GLN A 262 -2.60 -18.54 25.28
C GLN A 262 -3.22 -17.15 25.53
N ALA A 263 -2.66 -16.08 24.96
CA ALA A 263 -3.21 -14.73 25.07
C ALA A 263 -4.64 -14.62 24.49
N LEU A 264 -4.93 -15.26 23.36
CA LEU A 264 -6.29 -15.34 22.82
C LEU A 264 -7.26 -16.09 23.76
N SER A 265 -6.78 -17.12 24.45
CA SER A 265 -7.54 -17.85 25.48
C SER A 265 -7.76 -17.00 26.74
N ASP A 266 -6.72 -16.31 27.24
CA ASP A 266 -6.79 -15.40 28.38
C ASP A 266 -7.87 -14.32 28.15
N LEU A 267 -7.89 -13.72 26.96
CA LEU A 267 -8.87 -12.72 26.54
C LEU A 267 -10.31 -13.26 26.61
N THR A 268 -10.57 -14.40 25.97
CA THR A 268 -11.87 -15.09 26.01
C THR A 268 -12.29 -15.42 27.45
N ASN A 269 -11.36 -15.95 28.26
CA ASN A 269 -11.63 -16.33 29.65
C ASN A 269 -11.88 -15.14 30.59
N ASN A 270 -11.30 -13.97 30.29
CA ASN A 270 -11.56 -12.75 31.06
C ASN A 270 -12.91 -12.12 30.67
N ALA A 271 -13.24 -12.11 29.37
CA ALA A 271 -14.54 -11.64 28.89
C ALA A 271 -15.72 -12.44 29.47
N THR A 272 -15.62 -13.78 29.55
CA THR A 272 -16.67 -14.63 30.14
C THR A 272 -16.82 -14.44 31.65
N LYS A 273 -15.71 -14.33 32.40
CA LYS A 273 -15.71 -14.12 33.87
C LYS A 273 -16.28 -12.77 34.31
N ALA A 274 -16.26 -11.75 33.46
CA ALA A 274 -16.81 -10.44 33.77
C ALA A 274 -18.34 -10.37 33.54
N ASN A 275 -18.83 -11.02 32.47
CA ASN A 275 -20.27 -11.10 32.17
C ASN A 275 -21.08 -11.72 33.32
N THR A 276 -20.48 -12.63 34.11
CA THR A 276 -21.12 -13.27 35.27
C THR A 276 -20.94 -12.52 36.60
N ARG A 277 -20.18 -11.42 36.63
CA ARG A 277 -19.80 -10.71 37.87
C ARG A 277 -20.23 -9.24 37.96
N GLY A 278 -20.96 -8.72 36.98
CA GLY A 278 -21.59 -7.39 37.06
C GLY A 278 -20.61 -6.22 37.29
N GLN A 279 -19.35 -6.37 36.88
CA GLN A 279 -18.30 -5.38 37.16
C GLN A 279 -18.52 -4.09 36.36
N LEU A 280 -18.36 -2.92 36.99
CA LEU A 280 -18.57 -1.60 36.37
C LEU A 280 -17.69 -1.34 35.13
N HIS A 281 -16.56 -2.06 35.02
CA HIS A 281 -15.69 -2.02 33.85
C HIS A 281 -15.51 -3.43 33.31
N GLN A 282 -16.10 -3.70 32.15
CA GLN A 282 -15.93 -4.98 31.46
C GLN A 282 -14.53 -5.00 30.79
N PRO A 283 -13.78 -6.11 30.87
CA PRO A 283 -12.59 -6.29 30.07
C PRO A 283 -12.97 -6.31 28.58
N PRO A 284 -12.04 -5.94 27.69
CA PRO A 284 -12.29 -5.93 26.25
C PRO A 284 -12.74 -7.31 25.78
N ARG A 285 -13.78 -7.33 24.95
CA ARG A 285 -14.29 -8.55 24.33
C ARG A 285 -13.42 -8.90 23.12
N PRO A 286 -13.30 -10.18 22.75
CA PRO A 286 -12.78 -10.58 21.44
C PRO A 286 -13.40 -9.76 20.31
N SER A 287 -12.56 -9.17 19.46
CA SER A 287 -12.98 -8.17 18.48
C SER A 287 -12.27 -8.32 17.13
N LEU A 288 -12.79 -7.61 16.13
CA LEU A 288 -12.25 -7.57 14.78
C LEU A 288 -10.84 -6.97 14.72
N GLU A 289 -10.55 -5.94 15.53
CA GLU A 289 -9.19 -5.38 15.70
C GLU A 289 -8.19 -6.45 16.16
N ILE A 290 -8.56 -7.24 17.17
CA ILE A 290 -7.69 -8.28 17.73
C ILE A 290 -7.53 -9.45 16.74
N LEU A 291 -8.58 -9.81 16.00
CA LEU A 291 -8.52 -10.81 14.92
C LEU A 291 -7.61 -10.35 13.77
N ASN A 292 -7.79 -9.13 13.28
CA ASN A 292 -6.98 -8.55 12.21
C ASN A 292 -5.51 -8.36 12.66
N GLY A 293 -5.28 -7.96 13.92
CA GLY A 293 -3.95 -7.92 14.54
C GLY A 293 -3.27 -9.29 14.63
N ALA A 294 -4.01 -10.34 15.01
CA ALA A 294 -3.51 -11.72 15.03
C ALA A 294 -3.11 -12.20 13.63
N LEU A 295 -3.97 -12.02 12.63
CA LEU A 295 -3.74 -12.44 11.25
C LEU A 295 -2.60 -11.65 10.59
N SER A 296 -2.53 -10.34 10.84
CA SER A 296 -1.44 -9.47 10.37
C SER A 296 -0.08 -9.82 11.00
N GLY A 297 -0.10 -10.35 12.23
CA GLY A 297 1.10 -10.87 12.91
C GLY A 297 1.51 -12.25 12.40
N ALA A 298 0.57 -13.02 11.84
CA ALA A 298 0.77 -14.41 11.43
C ALA A 298 0.99 -14.57 9.90
N GLN A 299 1.18 -13.50 9.13
CA GLN A 299 1.24 -13.58 7.66
C GLN A 299 2.37 -14.47 7.11
N HIS A 300 3.48 -14.62 7.86
CA HIS A 300 4.61 -15.47 7.51
C HIS A 300 4.50 -16.90 8.06
N LEU A 301 3.45 -17.21 8.83
CA LEU A 301 3.23 -18.51 9.45
C LEU A 301 2.45 -19.47 8.53
N GLY A 302 2.47 -20.76 8.88
CA GLY A 302 1.78 -21.80 8.13
C GLY A 302 0.25 -21.62 8.10
N PRO A 303 -0.44 -22.14 7.05
CA PRO A 303 -1.88 -21.99 6.91
C PRO A 303 -2.69 -22.65 8.04
N GLU A 304 -2.11 -23.62 8.76
CA GLU A 304 -2.67 -24.18 9.99
C GLU A 304 -2.84 -23.12 11.09
N THR A 305 -1.84 -22.26 11.31
CA THR A 305 -1.92 -21.20 12.33
C THR A 305 -2.95 -20.14 11.95
N ILE A 306 -2.98 -19.72 10.68
CA ILE A 306 -4.04 -18.85 10.14
C ILE A 306 -5.42 -19.50 10.32
N GLY A 307 -5.58 -20.77 9.97
CA GLY A 307 -6.82 -21.52 10.13
C GLY A 307 -7.29 -21.60 11.58
N ARG A 308 -6.37 -21.76 12.54
CA ARG A 308 -6.64 -21.75 13.98
C ARG A 308 -7.02 -20.37 14.52
N ILE A 309 -6.39 -19.30 14.05
CA ILE A 309 -6.80 -17.91 14.38
C ILE A 309 -8.22 -17.64 13.87
N LEU A 310 -8.53 -18.02 12.63
CA LEU A 310 -9.86 -17.89 12.04
C LEU A 310 -10.90 -18.78 12.77
N ALA A 311 -10.51 -19.96 13.25
CA ALA A 311 -11.38 -20.83 14.05
C ALA A 311 -11.70 -20.21 15.43
N TRP A 312 -10.71 -19.62 16.11
CA TRP A 312 -10.94 -18.83 17.32
C TRP A 312 -11.91 -17.67 17.04
N GLY A 313 -11.65 -16.86 16.00
CA GLY A 313 -12.50 -15.71 15.66
C GLY A 313 -13.96 -16.09 15.41
N ARG A 314 -14.20 -17.15 14.61
CA ARG A 314 -15.55 -17.72 14.41
C ARG A 314 -16.17 -18.23 15.71
N GLY A 315 -15.39 -18.90 16.57
CA GLY A 315 -15.83 -19.38 17.88
C GLY A 315 -16.19 -18.25 18.86
N GLN A 316 -15.71 -17.03 18.64
CA GLN A 316 -16.12 -15.83 19.39
C GLN A 316 -17.25 -15.04 18.70
N GLY A 317 -17.79 -15.52 17.57
CA GLY A 317 -18.85 -14.86 16.81
C GLY A 317 -18.40 -13.63 16.00
N ILE A 318 -17.09 -13.42 15.83
CA ILE A 318 -16.54 -12.26 15.12
C ILE A 318 -16.82 -12.42 13.63
N LYS A 319 -17.53 -11.44 13.04
CA LYS A 319 -17.72 -11.35 11.59
C LYS A 319 -16.50 -10.69 10.96
N MET A 320 -15.95 -11.32 9.92
CA MET A 320 -14.80 -10.82 9.15
C MET A 320 -15.23 -9.69 8.20
N ASP A 321 -14.32 -8.78 7.92
CA ASP A 321 -14.55 -7.61 7.05
C ASP A 321 -13.56 -7.55 5.87
N VAL A 322 -13.70 -6.53 5.01
CA VAL A 322 -12.74 -6.25 3.91
C VAL A 322 -11.29 -6.26 4.38
N VAL A 323 -10.99 -5.68 5.54
CA VAL A 323 -9.62 -5.66 6.09
C VAL A 323 -9.15 -7.07 6.45
N THR A 324 -9.99 -7.92 7.05
CA THR A 324 -9.66 -9.34 7.27
C THR A 324 -9.30 -10.06 5.96
N TYR A 325 -10.13 -9.92 4.92
CA TYR A 325 -9.85 -10.57 3.63
C TYR A 325 -8.57 -10.04 2.98
N ASN A 326 -8.35 -8.72 2.99
CA ASN A 326 -7.14 -8.10 2.45
C ASN A 326 -5.86 -8.60 3.15
N ILE A 327 -5.90 -8.81 4.47
CA ILE A 327 -4.80 -9.41 5.24
C ILE A 327 -4.52 -10.86 4.81
N LEU A 328 -5.56 -11.68 4.61
CA LEU A 328 -5.45 -13.08 4.20
C LEU A 328 -4.95 -13.24 2.76
N ILE A 329 -5.44 -12.40 1.84
CA ILE A 329 -5.03 -12.35 0.44
C ILE A 329 -3.54 -11.98 0.36
N ASN A 330 -3.12 -10.93 1.08
CA ASN A 330 -1.73 -10.51 1.13
C ASN A 330 -0.79 -11.63 1.62
N ALA A 331 -1.15 -12.34 2.69
CA ALA A 331 -0.38 -13.45 3.23
C ALA A 331 -0.28 -14.65 2.25
N SER A 332 -1.38 -14.98 1.58
CA SER A 332 -1.41 -16.08 0.59
C SER A 332 -0.59 -15.76 -0.66
N LEU A 333 -0.57 -14.50 -1.10
CA LEU A 333 0.25 -14.05 -2.22
C LEU A 333 1.75 -14.01 -1.88
N HIS A 334 2.13 -13.47 -0.73
CA HIS A 334 3.53 -13.53 -0.25
C HIS A 334 4.03 -14.97 -0.05
N SER A 335 3.11 -15.92 0.15
CA SER A 335 3.40 -17.35 0.20
C SER A 335 3.45 -18.05 -1.18
N GLY A 336 3.15 -17.36 -2.29
CA GLY A 336 2.94 -17.98 -3.61
C GLY A 336 1.70 -18.90 -3.71
N LYS A 337 0.85 -18.96 -2.67
CA LYS A 337 -0.28 -19.90 -2.53
C LYS A 337 -1.50 -19.39 -3.30
N ARG A 338 -1.34 -19.18 -4.60
CA ARG A 338 -2.31 -18.59 -5.53
C ARG A 338 -3.70 -19.29 -5.51
N GLN A 339 -3.76 -20.60 -5.24
CA GLN A 339 -5.04 -21.33 -5.06
C GLN A 339 -5.81 -20.90 -3.80
N GLN A 340 -5.11 -20.58 -2.70
CA GLN A 340 -5.76 -20.12 -1.46
C GLN A 340 -6.39 -18.75 -1.67
N VAL A 341 -5.77 -17.87 -2.48
CA VAL A 341 -6.35 -16.56 -2.85
C VAL A 341 -7.72 -16.74 -3.49
N ARG A 342 -7.88 -17.65 -4.46
CA ARG A 342 -9.18 -17.96 -5.07
C ARG A 342 -10.22 -18.41 -4.03
N GLN A 343 -9.82 -19.30 -3.10
CA GLN A 343 -10.70 -19.77 -2.03
C GLN A 343 -11.13 -18.64 -1.07
N ILE A 344 -10.22 -17.72 -0.76
CA ILE A 344 -10.47 -16.54 0.09
C ILE A 344 -11.42 -15.57 -0.62
N MET A 345 -11.21 -15.29 -1.92
CA MET A 345 -12.09 -14.44 -2.74
C MET A 345 -13.49 -15.03 -2.91
N ALA A 346 -13.61 -16.33 -3.21
CA ALA A 346 -14.90 -17.00 -3.31
C ALA A 346 -15.66 -17.00 -1.95
N HIS A 347 -14.96 -17.16 -0.83
CA HIS A 347 -15.54 -17.02 0.50
C HIS A 347 -15.98 -15.58 0.79
N MET A 348 -15.22 -14.58 0.36
CA MET A 348 -15.57 -13.14 0.48
C MET A 348 -16.89 -12.84 -0.25
N ALA A 349 -17.01 -13.27 -1.51
CA ALA A 349 -18.23 -13.16 -2.30
C ALA A 349 -19.41 -13.92 -1.66
N ALA A 350 -19.19 -15.13 -1.16
CA ALA A 350 -20.22 -15.94 -0.50
C ALA A 350 -20.73 -15.33 0.83
N GLN A 351 -19.96 -14.44 1.48
CA GLN A 351 -20.42 -13.64 2.62
C GLN A 351 -21.09 -12.31 2.21
N GLY A 352 -21.24 -12.04 0.90
CA GLY A 352 -21.78 -10.79 0.37
C GLY A 352 -20.84 -9.59 0.50
N ILE A 353 -19.57 -9.82 0.82
CA ILE A 353 -18.57 -8.77 1.04
C ILE A 353 -17.91 -8.49 -0.31
N GLN A 354 -17.96 -7.23 -0.77
CA GLN A 354 -17.34 -6.84 -2.03
C GLN A 354 -15.87 -6.44 -1.80
N PRO A 355 -14.94 -6.80 -2.71
CA PRO A 355 -13.59 -6.25 -2.75
C PRO A 355 -13.56 -4.73 -2.83
N ASP A 356 -12.51 -4.13 -2.28
CA ASP A 356 -12.24 -2.70 -2.40
C ASP A 356 -10.98 -2.43 -3.24
N GLY A 357 -10.72 -1.16 -3.56
CA GLY A 357 -9.49 -0.78 -4.24
C GLY A 357 -8.20 -1.17 -3.51
N ALA A 358 -8.21 -1.43 -2.19
CA ALA A 358 -7.08 -2.05 -1.49
C ALA A 358 -6.97 -3.56 -1.79
N THR A 359 -8.08 -4.31 -1.84
CA THR A 359 -8.10 -5.70 -2.35
C THR A 359 -7.47 -5.78 -3.73
N PHE A 360 -7.90 -4.92 -4.67
CA PHE A 360 -7.35 -4.89 -6.02
C PHE A 360 -5.89 -4.40 -6.04
N THR A 361 -5.48 -3.53 -5.13
CA THR A 361 -4.05 -3.15 -5.01
C THR A 361 -3.18 -4.35 -4.67
N VAL A 362 -3.60 -5.17 -3.71
CA VAL A 362 -2.85 -6.36 -3.30
C VAL A 362 -2.85 -7.44 -4.39
N LEU A 363 -4.00 -7.69 -5.03
CA LEU A 363 -4.12 -8.69 -6.11
C LEU A 363 -3.33 -8.29 -7.36
N LEU A 364 -3.42 -7.04 -7.80
CA LEU A 364 -2.68 -6.54 -8.98
C LEU A 364 -1.17 -6.52 -8.72
N HIS A 365 -0.72 -6.18 -7.51
CA HIS A 365 0.71 -6.23 -7.18
C HIS A 365 1.32 -7.61 -7.49
N ALA A 366 0.59 -8.69 -7.21
CA ALA A 366 1.04 -10.05 -7.54
C ALA A 366 0.92 -10.44 -9.03
N LEU A 367 0.04 -9.80 -9.80
CA LEU A 367 -0.03 -9.99 -11.26
C LEU A 367 1.22 -9.43 -11.97
N PHE A 368 1.76 -8.33 -11.43
CA PHE A 368 2.93 -7.64 -12.00
C PHE A 368 4.28 -8.08 -11.36
N GLN A 369 4.32 -8.40 -10.05
CA GLN A 369 5.56 -8.69 -9.30
C GLN A 369 6.47 -9.77 -9.91
N ASP A 370 5.88 -10.83 -10.46
CA ASP A 370 6.63 -11.99 -10.96
C ASP A 370 7.18 -11.76 -12.39
N GLY A 371 6.98 -10.57 -12.97
CA GLY A 371 7.31 -10.30 -14.39
C GLY A 371 6.45 -11.12 -15.37
N PHE A 372 5.30 -11.62 -14.90
CA PHE A 372 4.41 -12.56 -15.60
C PHE A 372 3.97 -12.06 -16.99
N LEU A 373 3.76 -10.75 -17.11
CA LEU A 373 3.40 -10.08 -18.36
C LEU A 373 4.63 -9.59 -19.17
N SER A 374 5.82 -9.51 -18.57
CA SER A 374 7.01 -8.90 -19.17
C SER A 374 7.62 -9.69 -20.33
N ASN A 375 7.44 -11.02 -20.34
CA ASN A 375 7.94 -11.92 -21.39
C ASN A 375 6.89 -12.22 -22.47
N LEU A 376 5.72 -11.59 -22.42
CA LEU A 376 4.59 -11.83 -23.32
C LEU A 376 4.52 -10.79 -24.44
N SER A 377 3.89 -11.15 -25.56
CA SER A 377 3.53 -10.18 -26.60
C SER A 377 2.49 -9.18 -26.07
N LYS A 378 2.35 -8.02 -26.73
CA LYS A 378 1.27 -7.06 -26.39
C LYS A 378 -0.13 -7.68 -26.48
N GLU A 379 -0.35 -8.63 -27.38
CA GLU A 379 -1.64 -9.32 -27.53
C GLU A 379 -1.88 -10.32 -26.40
N GLU A 380 -0.88 -11.11 -26.03
CA GLU A 380 -0.94 -12.00 -24.84
C GLU A 380 -1.15 -11.20 -23.55
N GLN A 381 -0.48 -10.05 -23.40
CA GLN A 381 -0.70 -9.14 -22.27
C GLN A 381 -2.13 -8.62 -22.19
N GLU A 382 -2.70 -8.18 -23.33
CA GLU A 382 -4.12 -7.77 -23.40
C GLU A 382 -5.04 -8.91 -23.00
N LYS A 383 -4.86 -10.07 -23.62
CA LYS A 383 -5.64 -11.29 -23.42
C LYS A 383 -5.61 -11.74 -21.96
N GLN A 384 -4.46 -11.68 -21.29
CA GLN A 384 -4.34 -12.02 -19.87
C GLN A 384 -4.92 -10.93 -18.94
N ALA A 385 -4.70 -9.64 -19.22
CA ALA A 385 -5.29 -8.56 -18.42
C ALA A 385 -6.83 -8.57 -18.50
N MET A 386 -7.38 -8.82 -19.69
CA MET A 386 -8.82 -9.00 -19.89
C MET A 386 -9.35 -10.30 -19.27
N ALA A 387 -8.65 -11.43 -19.41
CA ALA A 387 -9.02 -12.67 -18.75
C ALA A 387 -9.02 -12.53 -17.22
N TYR A 388 -8.06 -11.81 -16.64
CA TYR A 388 -8.03 -11.50 -15.21
C TYR A 388 -9.30 -10.76 -14.76
N ILE A 389 -9.77 -9.75 -15.52
CA ILE A 389 -11.05 -9.07 -15.24
C ILE A 389 -12.22 -10.06 -15.35
N TYR A 390 -12.34 -10.80 -16.45
CA TYR A 390 -13.47 -11.72 -16.65
C TYR A 390 -13.53 -12.85 -15.61
N ASN A 391 -12.40 -13.34 -15.12
CA ASN A 391 -12.35 -14.34 -14.05
C ASN A 391 -12.85 -13.78 -12.71
N LEU A 392 -12.48 -12.54 -12.36
CA LEU A 392 -13.02 -11.86 -11.19
C LEU A 392 -14.56 -11.70 -11.30
N GLU A 393 -15.06 -11.31 -12.48
CA GLU A 393 -16.49 -11.19 -12.73
C GLU A 393 -17.23 -12.54 -12.69
N ALA A 394 -16.59 -13.63 -13.12
CA ALA A 394 -17.14 -14.99 -13.03
C ALA A 394 -17.23 -15.49 -11.59
N ASP A 395 -16.27 -15.14 -10.72
CA ASP A 395 -16.31 -15.39 -9.28
C ASP A 395 -17.31 -14.48 -8.51
N GLY A 396 -18.08 -13.65 -9.23
CA GLY A 396 -19.12 -12.77 -8.66
C GLY A 396 -18.60 -11.47 -8.03
N LEU A 397 -17.36 -11.09 -8.36
CA LEU A 397 -16.68 -9.91 -7.85
C LEU A 397 -16.80 -8.77 -8.86
N THR A 398 -16.94 -7.52 -8.41
CA THR A 398 -16.88 -6.36 -9.32
C THR A 398 -15.67 -5.49 -9.01
N MET A 399 -14.98 -5.04 -10.06
CA MET A 399 -13.81 -4.14 -9.92
C MET A 399 -14.28 -2.70 -9.76
N ASP A 400 -13.80 -2.03 -8.71
CA ASP A 400 -14.11 -0.62 -8.47
C ASP A 400 -13.30 0.31 -9.37
N THR A 401 -13.65 1.60 -9.39
CA THR A 401 -12.93 2.59 -10.20
C THR A 401 -11.45 2.71 -9.80
N ARG A 402 -11.08 2.36 -8.57
CA ARG A 402 -9.68 2.37 -8.11
C ARG A 402 -8.89 1.18 -8.63
N GLY A 403 -9.48 -0.01 -8.67
CA GLY A 403 -8.90 -1.21 -9.29
C GLY A 403 -8.64 -1.01 -10.79
N TYR A 404 -9.63 -0.49 -11.53
CA TYR A 404 -9.46 -0.14 -12.95
C TYR A 404 -8.33 0.88 -13.15
N ALA A 405 -8.28 1.95 -12.35
CA ALA A 405 -7.26 2.99 -12.49
C ALA A 405 -5.85 2.45 -12.21
N LEU A 406 -5.69 1.57 -11.21
CA LEU A 406 -4.41 0.96 -10.90
C LEU A 406 -3.95 -0.06 -11.95
N LEU A 407 -4.87 -0.86 -12.51
CA LEU A 407 -4.54 -1.79 -13.60
C LEU A 407 -4.04 -1.02 -14.83
N LEU A 408 -4.71 0.08 -15.21
CA LEU A 408 -4.28 0.98 -16.28
C LEU A 408 -2.89 1.60 -16.00
N ASP A 409 -2.69 2.15 -14.79
CA ASP A 409 -1.43 2.79 -14.39
C ASP A 409 -0.23 1.83 -14.45
N ARG A 410 -0.41 0.59 -13.99
CA ARG A 410 0.63 -0.45 -13.99
C ARG A 410 0.97 -0.92 -15.40
N LEU A 411 -0.04 -1.34 -16.15
CA LEU A 411 0.09 -1.86 -17.51
C LEU A 411 0.79 -0.87 -18.45
N LEU A 412 0.48 0.43 -18.33
CA LEU A 412 1.09 1.47 -19.15
C LEU A 412 2.52 1.81 -18.70
N LYS A 413 2.83 1.81 -17.40
CA LYS A 413 4.18 2.10 -16.90
C LYS A 413 5.17 0.95 -17.10
N GLU A 414 4.69 -0.29 -16.96
CA GLU A 414 5.56 -1.47 -16.91
C GLU A 414 5.68 -2.16 -18.27
N HIS A 415 4.69 -2.00 -19.17
CA HIS A 415 4.68 -2.65 -20.49
C HIS A 415 4.36 -1.73 -21.68
N SER A 416 3.98 -0.46 -21.46
CA SER A 416 3.60 0.48 -22.53
C SER A 416 2.54 -0.07 -23.50
N ASN A 417 1.60 -0.85 -22.97
CA ASN A 417 0.56 -1.53 -23.73
C ASN A 417 -0.72 -0.68 -23.76
N THR A 418 -0.79 0.18 -24.78
CA THR A 418 -1.89 1.12 -25.03
C THR A 418 -3.16 0.45 -25.54
N GLU A 419 -3.00 -0.66 -26.24
CA GLU A 419 -4.05 -1.46 -26.85
C GLU A 419 -4.90 -2.11 -25.73
N ALA A 420 -4.23 -2.86 -24.85
CA ALA A 420 -4.83 -3.46 -23.67
C ALA A 420 -5.48 -2.43 -22.74
N ALA A 421 -4.82 -1.28 -22.52
CA ALA A 421 -5.36 -0.20 -21.70
C ALA A 421 -6.67 0.36 -22.27
N MET A 422 -6.78 0.48 -23.59
CA MET A 422 -8.03 0.90 -24.24
C MET A 422 -9.11 -0.18 -24.21
N SER A 423 -8.77 -1.47 -24.31
CA SER A 423 -9.72 -2.57 -24.11
C SER A 423 -10.28 -2.64 -22.68
N ILE A 424 -9.45 -2.40 -21.67
CA ILE A 424 -9.89 -2.27 -20.26
C ILE A 424 -10.86 -1.09 -20.11
N LEU A 425 -10.53 0.07 -20.70
CA LEU A 425 -11.39 1.26 -20.70
C LEU A 425 -12.73 1.03 -21.45
N ASN A 426 -12.72 0.20 -22.50
CA ASN A 426 -13.92 -0.21 -23.24
C ASN A 426 -14.80 -1.15 -22.41
N HIS A 427 -14.22 -2.15 -21.74
CA HIS A 427 -14.94 -3.06 -20.85
C HIS A 427 -15.58 -2.30 -19.68
N MET A 428 -14.83 -1.39 -19.06
CA MET A 428 -15.34 -0.56 -17.97
C MET A 428 -16.62 0.20 -18.37
N ILE A 429 -16.64 0.87 -19.53
CA ILE A 429 -17.82 1.58 -20.07
C ILE A 429 -18.94 0.59 -20.42
N LYS A 430 -18.63 -0.57 -21.01
CA LYS A 430 -19.60 -1.63 -21.35
C LYS A 430 -20.32 -2.19 -20.11
N ARG A 431 -19.70 -2.09 -18.93
CA ARG A 431 -20.27 -2.49 -17.63
C ARG A 431 -20.97 -1.33 -16.90
N GLU A 432 -21.24 -0.23 -17.61
CA GLU A 432 -21.83 1.02 -17.12
C GLU A 432 -21.02 1.74 -16.02
N VAL A 433 -19.77 1.33 -15.79
CA VAL A 433 -18.87 2.00 -14.86
C VAL A 433 -18.20 3.17 -15.58
N HIS A 434 -18.39 4.39 -15.09
CA HIS A 434 -17.86 5.59 -15.76
C HIS A 434 -16.36 5.80 -15.42
N PRO A 435 -15.47 5.94 -16.43
CA PRO A 435 -14.06 6.24 -16.19
C PRO A 435 -13.86 7.60 -15.53
N THR A 436 -12.89 7.69 -14.62
CA THR A 436 -12.63 8.90 -13.83
C THR A 436 -11.64 9.84 -14.52
N PRO A 437 -11.62 11.15 -14.20
CA PRO A 437 -10.61 12.09 -14.71
C PRO A 437 -9.17 11.62 -14.51
N HIS A 438 -8.91 10.88 -13.41
CA HIS A 438 -7.62 10.29 -13.10
C HIS A 438 -7.20 9.22 -14.13
N MET A 439 -8.11 8.37 -14.61
CA MET A 439 -7.81 7.37 -15.65
C MET A 439 -7.43 8.02 -16.98
N TYR A 440 -8.17 9.05 -17.39
CA TYR A 440 -7.84 9.84 -18.57
C TYR A 440 -6.50 10.56 -18.41
N THR A 441 -6.20 11.06 -17.20
CA THR A 441 -4.89 11.67 -16.88
C THR A 441 -3.75 10.65 -17.00
N ILE A 442 -3.93 9.41 -16.53
CA ILE A 442 -2.94 8.33 -16.69
C ILE A 442 -2.66 8.05 -18.18
N LEU A 443 -3.71 7.83 -18.98
CA LEU A 443 -3.61 7.59 -20.42
C LEU A 443 -2.92 8.73 -21.17
N ILE A 444 -3.37 9.98 -20.95
CA ILE A 444 -2.81 11.17 -21.59
C ILE A 444 -1.36 11.43 -21.15
N THR A 445 -1.02 11.19 -19.88
CA THR A 445 0.37 11.25 -19.42
C THR A 445 1.22 10.24 -20.18
N HIS A 446 0.75 9.00 -20.33
CA HIS A 446 1.48 7.98 -21.07
C HIS A 446 1.71 8.39 -22.54
N TYR A 447 0.66 8.82 -23.26
CA TYR A 447 0.79 9.26 -24.67
C TYR A 447 1.74 10.46 -24.85
N PHE A 448 1.81 11.39 -23.88
CA PHE A 448 2.79 12.49 -23.90
C PHE A 448 4.21 12.05 -23.52
N THR A 449 4.40 10.94 -22.80
CA THR A 449 5.74 10.38 -22.50
C THR A 449 6.28 9.44 -23.59
N GLN A 450 5.48 9.12 -24.61
CA GLN A 450 5.97 8.42 -25.80
C GLN A 450 6.92 9.33 -26.61
N SER A 451 7.85 8.71 -27.34
CA SER A 451 8.84 9.41 -28.17
C SER A 451 8.76 8.89 -29.61
N PRO A 452 8.18 9.65 -30.56
CA PRO A 452 7.55 10.96 -30.40
C PRO A 452 6.22 10.91 -29.61
N PRO A 453 5.76 12.04 -29.03
CA PRO A 453 4.48 12.11 -28.32
C PRO A 453 3.29 11.78 -29.23
N ASN A 454 2.37 10.94 -28.75
CA ASN A 454 1.23 10.48 -29.54
C ASN A 454 0.05 11.44 -29.45
N ILE A 455 0.19 12.59 -30.12
CA ILE A 455 -0.79 13.67 -30.17
C ILE A 455 -2.16 13.20 -30.66
N ALA A 456 -2.21 12.39 -31.72
CA ALA A 456 -3.46 11.89 -32.28
C ALA A 456 -4.26 11.04 -31.26
N ALA A 457 -3.59 10.23 -30.43
CA ALA A 457 -4.25 9.48 -29.37
C ALA A 457 -4.77 10.38 -28.23
N VAL A 458 -4.05 11.46 -27.89
CA VAL A 458 -4.53 12.47 -26.91
C VAL A 458 -5.79 13.16 -27.45
N GLU A 459 -5.81 13.55 -28.72
CA GLU A 459 -6.95 14.21 -29.36
C GLU A 459 -8.16 13.27 -29.48
N ALA A 460 -7.96 12.01 -29.89
CA ALA A 460 -9.01 11.00 -29.94
C ALA A 460 -9.58 10.67 -28.55
N LEU A 461 -8.73 10.59 -27.51
CA LEU A 461 -9.20 10.40 -26.15
C LEU A 461 -9.97 11.63 -25.65
N TRP A 462 -9.51 12.85 -25.94
CA TRP A 462 -10.25 14.07 -25.59
C TRP A 462 -11.66 14.10 -26.21
N GLN A 463 -11.78 13.80 -27.50
CA GLN A 463 -13.08 13.69 -28.18
C GLN A 463 -13.98 12.64 -27.50
N ARG A 464 -13.44 11.45 -27.17
CA ARG A 464 -14.15 10.39 -26.43
C ARG A 464 -14.63 10.86 -25.06
N ILE A 465 -13.85 11.66 -24.33
CA ILE A 465 -14.28 12.24 -23.05
C ILE A 465 -15.46 13.20 -23.31
N GLN A 466 -15.34 14.12 -24.28
CA GLN A 466 -16.40 15.08 -24.64
C GLN A 466 -17.73 14.42 -25.04
N MET A 467 -17.70 13.24 -25.66
CA MET A 467 -18.90 12.48 -26.06
C MET A 467 -19.53 11.67 -24.91
N ALA A 468 -18.94 11.64 -23.71
CA ALA A 468 -19.50 10.94 -22.57
C ALA A 468 -20.71 11.67 -21.97
N LYS A 469 -21.82 10.94 -21.75
CA LYS A 469 -23.10 11.49 -21.22
C LYS A 469 -22.95 12.31 -19.93
N ASN A 470 -21.98 11.94 -19.09
CA ASN A 470 -21.65 12.61 -17.83
C ASN A 470 -20.20 13.13 -17.89
N TYR A 471 -19.93 14.10 -18.77
CA TYR A 471 -18.62 14.74 -18.92
C TYR A 471 -18.17 15.39 -17.60
N VAL A 472 -17.11 14.85 -17.01
CA VAL A 472 -16.41 15.44 -15.86
C VAL A 472 -14.93 15.46 -16.16
N VAL A 473 -14.32 16.65 -16.10
CA VAL A 473 -12.87 16.86 -16.16
C VAL A 473 -12.45 17.80 -15.04
N ASP A 474 -11.40 17.43 -14.32
CA ASP A 474 -10.87 18.18 -13.18
C ASP A 474 -9.73 19.14 -13.60
N VAL A 475 -9.15 19.81 -12.62
CA VAL A 475 -7.99 20.70 -12.83
C VAL A 475 -6.71 19.93 -13.21
N ILE A 476 -6.57 18.68 -12.77
CA ILE A 476 -5.34 17.87 -12.96
C ILE A 476 -5.23 17.42 -14.41
N LEU A 477 -6.35 17.03 -15.02
CA LEU A 477 -6.42 16.66 -16.42
C LEU A 477 -6.13 17.86 -17.34
N TYR A 478 -6.64 19.05 -17.03
CA TYR A 478 -6.30 20.27 -17.76
C TYR A 478 -4.83 20.66 -17.61
N ASP A 479 -4.28 20.66 -16.38
CA ASP A 479 -2.87 20.93 -16.13
C ASP A 479 -1.98 19.98 -16.96
N ARG A 480 -2.32 18.68 -16.98
CA ARG A 480 -1.61 17.65 -17.76
C ARG A 480 -1.70 17.86 -19.28
N LEU A 481 -2.85 18.31 -19.79
CA LEU A 481 -3.03 18.64 -21.21
C LEU A 481 -2.21 19.87 -21.60
N VAL A 482 -2.25 20.94 -20.80
CA VAL A 482 -1.44 22.16 -21.05
C VAL A 482 0.05 21.85 -20.98
N GLU A 483 0.53 21.18 -19.93
CA GLU A 483 1.93 20.73 -19.82
C GLU A 483 2.37 19.88 -21.02
N GLY A 484 1.53 18.94 -21.46
CA GLY A 484 1.85 17.99 -22.52
C GLY A 484 1.95 18.65 -23.89
N PHE A 485 0.95 19.45 -24.28
CA PHE A 485 0.99 20.18 -25.55
C PHE A 485 2.09 21.25 -25.57
N ALA A 486 2.39 21.89 -24.43
CA ALA A 486 3.53 22.80 -24.31
C ALA A 486 4.87 22.11 -24.60
N LYS A 487 5.09 20.92 -24.01
CA LYS A 487 6.30 20.10 -24.20
C LYS A 487 6.41 19.48 -25.59
N ALA A 488 5.28 19.16 -26.22
CA ALA A 488 5.21 18.70 -27.61
C ALA A 488 5.22 19.83 -28.65
N ASP A 489 5.42 21.08 -28.24
CA ASP A 489 5.46 22.27 -29.12
C ASP A 489 4.18 22.56 -29.92
N GLU A 490 3.06 22.00 -29.46
CA GLU A 490 1.72 22.11 -30.00
C GLU A 490 1.00 23.36 -29.44
N PHE A 491 1.63 24.52 -29.65
CA PHE A 491 1.24 25.81 -29.07
C PHE A 491 -0.25 26.16 -29.22
N GLY A 492 -0.84 25.94 -30.40
CA GLY A 492 -2.26 26.22 -30.63
C GLY A 492 -3.19 25.37 -29.75
N LYS A 493 -2.83 24.09 -29.54
CA LYS A 493 -3.58 23.15 -28.70
C LYS A 493 -3.40 23.48 -27.23
N MET A 494 -2.17 23.76 -26.80
CA MET A 494 -1.85 24.27 -25.47
C MET A 494 -2.68 25.52 -25.11
N MET A 495 -2.71 26.54 -25.98
CA MET A 495 -3.51 27.76 -25.77
C MET A 495 -5.02 27.48 -25.73
N PHE A 496 -5.52 26.57 -26.58
CA PHE A 496 -6.91 26.13 -26.55
C PHE A 496 -7.28 25.52 -25.18
N PHE A 497 -6.45 24.63 -24.62
CA PHE A 497 -6.71 24.02 -23.32
C PHE A 497 -6.62 25.02 -22.16
N LEU A 498 -5.64 25.93 -22.17
CA LEU A 498 -5.51 26.97 -21.15
C LEU A 498 -6.72 27.94 -21.15
N ILE A 499 -7.12 28.42 -22.33
CA ILE A 499 -8.31 29.30 -22.50
C ILE A 499 -9.60 28.55 -22.12
N ARG A 500 -9.70 27.25 -22.43
CA ARG A 500 -10.87 26.44 -22.06
C ARG A 500 -10.96 26.23 -20.55
N MET A 501 -9.85 25.91 -19.90
CA MET A 501 -9.76 25.74 -18.44
C MET A 501 -10.28 27.00 -17.71
N SER A 502 -9.79 28.17 -18.13
CA SER A 502 -10.26 29.48 -17.66
C SER A 502 -11.78 29.67 -17.81
N LYS A 503 -12.32 29.42 -19.01
CA LYS A 503 -13.76 29.54 -19.29
C LYS A 503 -14.64 28.57 -18.50
N GLU A 504 -14.09 27.45 -18.03
CA GLU A 504 -14.78 26.50 -17.14
C GLU A 504 -14.57 26.82 -15.64
N GLY A 505 -14.03 28.00 -15.31
CA GLY A 505 -13.80 28.46 -13.92
C GLY A 505 -12.64 27.73 -13.21
N LYS A 506 -11.77 27.06 -13.96
CA LYS A 506 -10.73 26.17 -13.42
C LYS A 506 -9.39 26.89 -13.35
N ARG A 507 -8.75 26.78 -12.18
CA ARG A 507 -7.49 27.46 -11.82
C ARG A 507 -6.29 26.58 -12.19
N PRO A 508 -5.44 26.97 -13.16
CA PRO A 508 -4.27 26.18 -13.54
C PRO A 508 -3.25 26.10 -12.40
N GLY A 509 -2.45 25.03 -12.37
CA GLY A 509 -1.28 24.94 -11.51
C GLY A 509 -0.09 25.70 -12.08
N TRP A 510 0.79 26.21 -11.21
CA TRP A 510 1.97 26.98 -11.62
C TRP A 510 2.83 26.25 -12.65
N LEU A 511 3.14 24.97 -12.45
CA LEU A 511 3.92 24.17 -13.40
C LEU A 511 3.33 24.13 -14.83
N ALA A 512 2.00 24.16 -14.97
CA ALA A 512 1.36 24.21 -16.29
C ALA A 512 1.53 25.60 -16.94
N LEU A 513 1.53 26.67 -16.15
CA LEU A 513 1.83 28.03 -16.61
C LEU A 513 3.32 28.22 -16.96
N THR A 514 4.24 27.65 -16.17
CA THR A 514 5.69 27.67 -16.42
C THR A 514 6.01 27.02 -17.76
N GLU A 515 5.45 25.84 -18.04
CA GLU A 515 5.64 25.16 -19.33
C GLU A 515 4.94 25.88 -20.48
N ALA A 516 3.76 26.47 -20.25
CA ALA A 516 3.07 27.27 -21.26
C ALA A 516 3.86 28.55 -21.62
N LEU A 517 4.47 29.22 -20.65
CA LEU A 517 5.36 30.36 -20.87
C LEU A 517 6.59 29.95 -21.69
N LYS A 518 7.27 28.85 -21.31
CA LYS A 518 8.39 28.28 -22.09
C LYS A 518 8.00 27.93 -23.53
N CYS A 519 6.81 27.37 -23.78
CA CYS A 519 6.36 27.10 -25.14
C CYS A 519 6.08 28.40 -25.91
N THR A 520 5.40 29.37 -25.29
CA THR A 520 5.07 30.67 -25.90
C THR A 520 6.33 31.42 -26.34
N VAL A 521 7.36 31.48 -25.47
CA VAL A 521 8.67 32.08 -25.79
C VAL A 521 9.38 31.32 -26.90
N ARG A 522 9.40 29.98 -26.88
CA ARG A 522 10.02 29.16 -27.95
C ARG A 522 9.35 29.28 -29.32
N LYS A 523 8.11 29.81 -29.39
CA LYS A 523 7.45 30.21 -30.65
C LYS A 523 7.70 31.67 -31.05
N GLY A 524 8.39 32.46 -30.23
CA GLY A 524 8.69 33.88 -30.46
C GLY A 524 7.55 34.84 -30.12
N ASP A 525 6.45 34.37 -29.53
CA ASP A 525 5.25 35.18 -29.24
C ASP A 525 5.40 35.93 -27.91
N MET A 526 6.33 36.89 -27.87
CA MET A 526 6.66 37.64 -26.67
C MET A 526 5.49 38.50 -26.14
N ASP A 527 4.52 38.85 -27.00
CA ASP A 527 3.36 39.63 -26.57
C ASP A 527 2.32 38.77 -25.86
N ARG A 528 2.07 37.52 -26.28
CA ARG A 528 1.29 36.57 -25.48
C ARG A 528 2.03 36.11 -24.23
N ALA A 529 3.36 36.07 -24.24
CA ALA A 529 4.15 35.80 -23.03
C ALA A 529 3.94 36.91 -21.97
N ARG A 530 4.03 38.19 -22.37
CA ARG A 530 3.71 39.35 -21.53
C ARG A 530 2.25 39.36 -21.06
N GLU A 531 1.32 39.03 -21.96
CA GLU A 531 -0.11 38.92 -21.64
C GLU A 531 -0.36 37.85 -20.56
N LEU A 532 0.29 36.68 -20.66
CA LEU A 532 0.17 35.60 -19.68
C LEU A 532 0.73 35.99 -18.30
N VAL A 533 1.90 36.63 -18.25
CA VAL A 533 2.51 37.09 -16.98
C VAL A 533 1.66 38.18 -16.32
N ARG A 534 1.10 39.10 -17.11
CA ARG A 534 0.15 40.12 -16.63
C ARG A 534 -1.14 39.51 -16.08
N ASP A 535 -1.71 38.55 -16.81
CA ASP A 535 -2.92 37.81 -16.37
C ASP A 535 -2.66 37.12 -15.02
N VAL A 536 -1.47 36.51 -14.82
CA VAL A 536 -1.02 35.95 -13.52
C VAL A 536 -0.93 37.03 -12.44
N TYR A 537 -0.19 38.11 -12.71
CA TYR A 537 0.16 39.12 -11.71
C TYR A 537 -1.05 39.91 -11.20
N LYS A 538 -1.97 40.28 -12.10
CA LYS A 538 -3.15 41.09 -11.77
C LYS A 538 -4.36 40.26 -11.36
N GLY A 539 -4.37 38.97 -11.65
CA GLY A 539 -5.59 38.14 -11.54
C GLY A 539 -6.64 38.60 -12.55
N GLU A 540 -6.22 38.82 -13.80
CA GLU A 540 -7.04 39.38 -14.88
C GLU A 540 -7.07 38.43 -16.10
N GLY A 541 -7.81 38.82 -17.15
CA GLY A 541 -7.84 38.14 -18.44
C GLY A 541 -8.15 36.65 -18.33
N LYS A 542 -7.24 35.80 -18.84
CA LYS A 542 -7.38 34.34 -18.83
C LYS A 542 -7.21 33.75 -17.43
N LEU A 543 -6.66 34.48 -16.48
CA LEU A 543 -6.36 33.98 -15.13
C LEU A 543 -7.11 34.78 -14.05
N LYS A 544 -8.30 35.30 -14.39
CA LYS A 544 -9.22 35.96 -13.46
C LYS A 544 -9.57 35.14 -12.21
N GLU A 545 -9.63 33.81 -12.33
CA GLU A 545 -9.83 32.91 -11.18
C GLU A 545 -8.55 32.69 -10.36
N GLY A 546 -7.39 33.17 -10.83
CA GLY A 546 -6.09 32.97 -10.19
C GLY A 546 -5.51 31.57 -10.39
N VAL A 547 -4.35 31.35 -9.76
CA VAL A 547 -3.50 30.16 -9.93
C VAL A 547 -3.62 29.22 -8.72
N ARG A 548 -3.43 27.92 -8.93
CA ARG A 548 -3.71 26.87 -7.95
C ARG A 548 -2.44 26.35 -7.26
N GLY A 549 -2.41 26.45 -5.93
CA GLY A 549 -1.37 25.85 -5.08
C GLY A 549 -0.11 26.71 -4.95
N ARG A 550 1.00 26.11 -4.48
CA ARG A 550 2.30 26.79 -4.32
C ARG A 550 3.48 26.08 -5.02
N LYS A 551 3.37 24.80 -5.39
CA LYS A 551 4.46 24.07 -6.04
C LYS A 551 4.65 24.62 -7.45
N GLY A 552 5.88 25.04 -7.77
CA GLY A 552 6.21 25.71 -9.02
C GLY A 552 5.95 27.22 -9.05
N HIS A 553 5.54 27.83 -7.93
CA HIS A 553 5.36 29.29 -7.83
C HIS A 553 6.68 30.02 -8.07
N ASP A 554 7.72 29.62 -7.33
CA ASP A 554 9.02 30.28 -7.38
C ASP A 554 9.70 29.99 -8.74
N GLU A 555 9.63 28.73 -9.20
CA GLU A 555 10.04 28.28 -10.55
C GLU A 555 9.35 29.05 -11.71
N PHE A 556 8.18 29.66 -11.47
CA PHE A 556 7.49 30.49 -12.46
C PHE A 556 8.06 31.91 -12.48
N TRP A 557 8.26 32.53 -11.31
CA TRP A 557 8.77 33.91 -11.23
C TRP A 557 10.27 34.00 -11.54
N GLU A 558 11.07 33.02 -11.13
CA GLU A 558 12.48 32.89 -11.55
C GLU A 558 12.59 32.87 -13.09
N LEU A 559 11.71 32.12 -13.77
CA LEU A 559 11.63 32.11 -15.23
C LEU A 559 11.17 33.45 -15.83
N VAL A 560 10.23 34.16 -15.19
CA VAL A 560 9.77 35.48 -15.64
C VAL A 560 10.90 36.51 -15.58
N ASP A 561 11.70 36.48 -14.52
CA ASP A 561 12.88 37.33 -14.33
C ASP A 561 14.02 36.94 -15.31
N GLU A 562 14.31 35.65 -15.51
CA GLU A 562 15.25 35.15 -16.54
C GLU A 562 14.87 35.62 -17.96
N LEU A 563 13.58 35.70 -18.26
CA LEU A 563 13.04 36.15 -19.55
C LEU A 563 12.95 37.69 -19.66
N GLY A 564 13.20 38.43 -18.58
CA GLY A 564 13.08 39.89 -18.53
C GLY A 564 11.66 40.42 -18.78
N ILE A 565 10.62 39.63 -18.46
CA ILE A 565 9.22 40.01 -18.68
C ILE A 565 8.68 40.77 -17.47
N GLN A 566 8.45 42.07 -17.63
CA GLN A 566 7.78 42.86 -16.58
C GLN A 566 6.26 42.62 -16.54
N PRO A 567 5.62 42.52 -15.36
CA PRO A 567 4.18 42.24 -15.22
C PRO A 567 3.19 43.34 -15.66
#